data_AF-A0A965FFX9-F1
#
_entry.id   AF-A0A965FFX9-F1
#
_cell.length_a   1.000
_cell.length_b   1.000
_cell.length_c   1.000
_cell.angle_alpha   90.00
_cell.angle_beta   90.00
_cell.angle_gamma   90.00
#
_symmetry.space_group_name_H-M   'P 1'
#
loop_
_entity.id
_entity.type
_entity.pdbx_description
1 polymer ?
#
loop_
_entity_poly.entity_id
_entity_poly.type
_entity_poly.pdbx_seq_one_letter_code
_entity_poly.pdbx_strand_id
1 'polypeptide(L)'
;MVQWQQILREAHLRVAISSRSVALELLTKVSVDGAYANLVMPQLLEQARLEPRDSAFAQELAFSTIRWTQTYDSIIDKVSSRPVKDIETPLLNAIRLGAHQLLQMRVPAHAAINETVNLIRQVCGEKVVGFANGVLRRISEKDLNSWLELVSLDEKSNTAVLSLTNSHPEWIVRALQQSLKSDGIEGSIEELLEANNRPAHVTLVALPGLSKRDDYVADGGFPTNFSPYGFSIESGNPGDLEEVRRGSVRVQDEGSQLAALALVEAIPVTENEQWLDMCAGPGGKAALLAALAEQSGAHLVANEVQEHRAKLVANSLAPFSDVEKTLLDGRSFGDSHPNHFDRILLDAPCTGLGALRRRPEARWRKSAEDLKQLVELQYELLESAYKALKPGGQLLYVTCSPHLSETTAVITKAVKNLGVRVQDLTAVMNEKFMQGTLPTNRKTVQLYTHRDGTDCMFMALITK
;
A
#
# COMPACT_ATOMS: atom_id res chain seq x y z
N MET A 1 9.83 -27.96 0.14
CA MET A 1 10.06 -26.60 -0.39
C MET A 1 11.18 -26.55 -1.44
N VAL A 2 12.36 -27.15 -1.21
CA VAL A 2 13.52 -27.11 -2.15
C VAL A 2 13.20 -27.71 -3.54
N GLN A 3 12.46 -28.81 -3.60
CA GLN A 3 12.09 -29.47 -4.85
C GLN A 3 11.13 -28.63 -5.73
N TRP A 4 10.27 -27.80 -5.11
CA TRP A 4 9.31 -26.95 -5.82
C TRP A 4 9.96 -25.70 -6.42
N GLN A 5 10.89 -25.05 -5.71
CA GLN A 5 11.67 -23.94 -6.26
C GLN A 5 12.57 -24.41 -7.41
N GLN A 6 13.06 -25.64 -7.36
CA GLN A 6 13.80 -26.27 -8.46
C GLN A 6 12.90 -26.58 -9.66
N ILE A 7 11.69 -27.12 -9.45
CA ILE A 7 10.68 -27.32 -10.51
C ILE A 7 10.28 -25.98 -11.15
N LEU A 8 10.09 -24.91 -10.36
CA LEU A 8 9.77 -23.59 -10.89
C LEU A 8 10.94 -22.99 -11.69
N ARG A 9 12.19 -23.13 -11.24
CA ARG A 9 13.38 -22.72 -12.02
C ARG A 9 13.56 -23.52 -13.30
N GLU A 10 13.33 -24.83 -13.26
CA GLU A 10 13.39 -25.71 -14.43
C GLU A 10 12.20 -25.49 -15.38
N ALA A 11 11.03 -25.13 -14.87
CA ALA A 11 9.86 -24.71 -15.64
C ALA A 11 10.06 -23.31 -16.26
N HIS A 12 10.68 -22.38 -15.54
CA HIS A 12 11.07 -21.05 -16.04
C HIS A 12 11.94 -21.12 -17.28
N LEU A 13 12.82 -22.12 -17.36
CA LEU A 13 13.67 -22.36 -18.53
C LEU A 13 12.90 -22.97 -19.72
N ARG A 14 11.64 -23.40 -19.55
CA ARG A 14 10.82 -24.09 -20.58
C ARG A 14 9.55 -23.34 -20.96
N VAL A 15 9.07 -22.41 -20.14
CA VAL A 15 7.88 -21.60 -20.41
C VAL A 15 8.25 -20.48 -21.36
N ALA A 16 7.51 -20.34 -22.47
CA ALA A 16 7.72 -19.22 -23.38
C ALA A 16 7.37 -17.91 -22.66
N ILE A 17 8.30 -16.95 -22.68
CA ILE A 17 8.10 -15.63 -22.06
C ILE A 17 6.91 -14.95 -22.75
N SER A 18 5.89 -14.61 -21.97
CA SER A 18 4.68 -13.92 -22.39
C SER A 18 4.12 -13.10 -21.23
N SER A 19 3.20 -12.17 -21.53
CA SER A 19 2.53 -11.37 -20.50
C SER A 19 1.84 -12.23 -19.43
N ARG A 20 1.30 -13.39 -19.83
CA ARG A 20 0.60 -14.34 -18.96
C ARG A 20 1.57 -15.15 -18.09
N SER A 21 2.72 -15.55 -18.63
CA SER A 21 3.74 -16.26 -17.84
C SER A 21 4.37 -15.35 -16.79
N VAL A 22 4.63 -14.08 -17.14
CA VAL A 22 5.12 -13.07 -16.20
C VAL A 22 4.08 -12.82 -15.09
N ALA A 23 2.80 -12.71 -15.44
CA ALA A 23 1.74 -12.57 -14.45
C ALA A 23 1.66 -13.77 -13.50
N LEU A 24 1.74 -15.00 -14.02
CA LEU A 24 1.73 -16.21 -13.21
C LEU A 24 2.96 -16.33 -12.29
N GLU A 25 4.12 -15.91 -12.76
CA GLU A 25 5.31 -15.82 -11.92
C GLU A 25 5.12 -14.85 -10.76
N LEU A 26 4.56 -13.65 -11.01
CA LEU A 26 4.27 -12.69 -9.94
C LEU A 26 3.33 -13.29 -8.89
N LEU A 27 2.21 -13.90 -9.34
CA LEU A 27 1.26 -14.57 -8.45
C LEU A 27 1.96 -15.64 -7.60
N THR A 28 2.84 -16.42 -8.21
CA THR A 28 3.59 -17.48 -7.53
C THR A 28 4.53 -16.90 -6.46
N LYS A 29 5.32 -15.87 -6.79
CA LYS A 29 6.19 -15.18 -5.82
C LYS A 29 5.40 -14.55 -4.68
N VAL A 30 4.22 -14.01 -4.95
CA VAL A 30 3.33 -13.46 -3.92
C VAL A 30 2.76 -14.56 -3.02
N SER A 31 2.22 -15.64 -3.60
CA SER A 31 1.54 -16.70 -2.84
C SER A 31 2.49 -17.66 -2.11
N VAL A 32 3.69 -17.89 -2.65
CA VAL A 32 4.66 -18.87 -2.12
C VAL A 32 5.75 -18.19 -1.30
N ASP A 33 6.33 -17.10 -1.81
CA ASP A 33 7.47 -16.43 -1.17
C ASP A 33 7.06 -15.26 -0.27
N GLY A 34 5.76 -14.91 -0.23
CA GLY A 34 5.26 -13.77 0.54
C GLY A 34 5.79 -12.42 0.03
N ALA A 35 6.26 -12.35 -1.23
CA ALA A 35 6.91 -11.18 -1.79
C ALA A 35 5.90 -10.09 -2.19
N TYR A 36 6.21 -8.81 -1.95
CA TYR A 36 5.31 -7.70 -2.30
C TYR A 36 5.25 -7.49 -3.82
N ALA A 37 4.04 -7.44 -4.39
CA ALA A 37 3.84 -7.42 -5.84
C ALA A 37 4.47 -6.18 -6.49
N ASN A 38 4.34 -5.03 -5.84
CA ASN A 38 4.91 -3.74 -6.30
C ASN A 38 6.44 -3.69 -6.28
N LEU A 39 7.11 -4.56 -5.53
CA LEU A 39 8.58 -4.64 -5.51
C LEU A 39 9.12 -5.65 -6.52
N VAL A 40 8.37 -6.73 -6.74
CA VAL A 40 8.77 -7.84 -7.62
C VAL A 40 8.47 -7.53 -9.09
N MET A 41 7.31 -6.93 -9.39
CA MET A 41 6.88 -6.76 -10.78
C MET A 41 7.86 -5.98 -11.66
N PRO A 42 8.47 -4.86 -11.21
CA PRO A 42 9.46 -4.15 -12.03
C PRO A 42 10.64 -5.03 -12.45
N GLN A 43 11.13 -5.89 -11.54
CA GLN A 43 12.23 -6.81 -11.81
C GLN A 43 11.84 -7.87 -12.85
N LEU A 44 10.62 -8.40 -12.75
CA LEU A 44 10.10 -9.38 -13.72
C LEU A 44 9.93 -8.78 -15.10
N LEU A 45 9.43 -7.56 -15.20
CA LEU A 45 9.27 -6.86 -16.47
C LEU A 45 10.61 -6.56 -17.14
N GLU A 46 11.59 -6.09 -16.37
CA GLU A 46 12.95 -5.83 -16.85
C GLU A 46 13.62 -7.11 -17.38
N GLN A 47 13.45 -8.23 -16.67
CA GLN A 47 13.96 -9.54 -17.11
C GLN A 47 13.26 -10.06 -18.36
N ALA A 48 11.95 -9.88 -18.45
CA ALA A 48 11.14 -10.38 -19.56
C ALA A 48 11.29 -9.55 -20.84
N ARG A 49 11.69 -8.27 -20.73
CA ARG A 49 11.86 -7.33 -21.86
C ARG A 49 10.64 -7.28 -22.79
N LEU A 50 9.45 -7.33 -22.21
CA LEU A 50 8.19 -7.23 -22.96
C LEU A 50 8.03 -5.81 -23.52
N GLU A 51 7.42 -5.70 -24.70
CA GLU A 51 7.01 -4.39 -25.22
C GLU A 51 6.02 -3.69 -24.26
N PRO A 52 5.90 -2.35 -24.29
CA PRO A 52 5.10 -1.61 -23.32
C PRO A 52 3.65 -2.09 -23.18
N ARG A 53 3.01 -2.45 -24.30
CA ARG A 53 1.64 -3.00 -24.31
C ARG A 53 1.54 -4.32 -23.55
N ASP A 54 2.49 -5.22 -23.75
CA ASP A 54 2.52 -6.53 -23.11
C ASP A 54 2.91 -6.43 -21.64
N SER A 55 3.81 -5.50 -21.31
CA SER A 55 4.13 -5.13 -19.92
C SER A 55 2.91 -4.60 -19.18
N ALA A 56 2.12 -3.72 -19.81
CA ALA A 56 0.88 -3.20 -19.22
C ALA A 56 -0.16 -4.32 -19.04
N PHE A 57 -0.32 -5.20 -20.03
CA PHE A 57 -1.21 -6.36 -19.93
C PHE A 57 -0.79 -7.30 -18.79
N ALA A 58 0.51 -7.60 -18.65
CA ALA A 58 1.03 -8.43 -17.57
C ALA A 58 0.75 -7.83 -16.18
N GLN A 59 0.97 -6.52 -16.03
CA GLN A 59 0.68 -5.79 -14.79
C GLN A 59 -0.79 -5.83 -14.43
N GLU A 60 -1.68 -5.46 -15.36
CA GLU A 60 -3.12 -5.48 -15.11
C GLU A 60 -3.59 -6.88 -14.73
N LEU A 61 -3.22 -7.88 -15.54
CA LEU A 61 -3.60 -9.27 -15.31
C LEU A 61 -3.12 -9.76 -13.94
N ALA A 62 -1.87 -9.50 -13.55
CA ALA A 62 -1.33 -10.00 -12.30
C ALA A 62 -1.91 -9.29 -11.07
N PHE A 63 -1.88 -7.95 -11.05
CA PHE A 63 -2.35 -7.17 -9.90
C PHE A 63 -3.85 -7.34 -9.68
N SER A 64 -4.66 -7.32 -10.75
CA SER A 64 -6.10 -7.49 -10.63
C SER A 64 -6.49 -8.92 -10.27
N THR A 65 -5.73 -9.93 -10.68
CA THR A 65 -5.96 -11.30 -10.19
C THR A 65 -5.72 -11.42 -8.67
N ILE A 66 -4.71 -10.72 -8.14
CA ILE A 66 -4.45 -10.66 -6.69
C ILE A 66 -5.58 -9.90 -5.96
N ARG A 67 -6.05 -8.77 -6.52
CA ARG A 67 -7.16 -7.98 -5.95
C ARG A 67 -8.41 -8.82 -5.77
N TRP A 68 -8.77 -9.58 -6.79
CA TRP A 68 -10.03 -10.31 -6.90
C TRP A 68 -9.94 -11.78 -6.49
N THR A 69 -8.87 -12.18 -5.78
CA THR A 69 -8.61 -13.57 -5.41
C THR A 69 -9.79 -14.25 -4.70
N GLN A 70 -10.39 -13.63 -3.68
CA GLN A 70 -11.50 -14.25 -2.93
C GLN A 70 -12.74 -14.42 -3.81
N THR A 71 -13.08 -13.41 -4.62
CA THR A 71 -14.20 -13.50 -5.56
C THR A 71 -13.98 -14.64 -6.56
N TYR A 72 -12.79 -14.74 -7.15
CA TYR A 72 -12.49 -15.82 -8.09
C TYR A 72 -12.50 -17.19 -7.43
N ASP A 73 -11.99 -17.31 -6.21
CA ASP A 73 -12.06 -18.56 -5.45
C ASP A 73 -13.50 -18.99 -5.21
N SER A 74 -14.39 -18.08 -4.79
CA SER A 74 -15.81 -18.39 -4.60
C SER A 74 -16.50 -18.83 -5.89
N ILE A 75 -16.16 -18.21 -7.02
CA ILE A 75 -16.69 -18.62 -8.34
C ILE A 75 -16.14 -19.99 -8.73
N ILE A 76 -14.84 -20.22 -8.56
CA ILE A 76 -14.19 -21.50 -8.83
C ILE A 76 -14.82 -22.60 -7.97
N ASP A 77 -15.10 -22.36 -6.70
CA ASP A 77 -15.76 -23.34 -5.81
C ASP A 77 -17.17 -23.71 -6.27
N LYS A 78 -17.96 -22.76 -6.82
CA LYS A 78 -19.30 -23.05 -7.34
C LYS A 78 -19.27 -23.92 -8.61
N VAL A 79 -18.23 -23.80 -9.42
CA VAL A 79 -18.14 -24.54 -10.70
C VAL A 79 -17.15 -25.69 -10.68
N SER A 80 -16.24 -25.79 -9.72
CA SER A 80 -15.23 -26.85 -9.70
C SER A 80 -15.80 -28.14 -9.15
N SER A 81 -15.31 -29.29 -9.64
CA SER A 81 -15.58 -30.58 -8.99
C SER A 81 -14.70 -30.83 -7.77
N ARG A 82 -13.73 -29.94 -7.50
CA ARG A 82 -12.80 -29.97 -6.37
C ARG A 82 -12.88 -28.64 -5.62
N PRO A 83 -12.99 -28.65 -4.28
CA PRO A 83 -12.85 -27.42 -3.50
C PRO A 83 -11.52 -26.71 -3.80
N VAL A 84 -11.51 -25.39 -3.78
CA VAL A 84 -10.33 -24.55 -4.08
C VAL A 84 -9.12 -24.94 -3.22
N LYS A 85 -9.34 -25.24 -1.94
CA LYS A 85 -8.31 -25.70 -1.00
C LYS A 85 -7.61 -27.00 -1.40
N ASP A 86 -8.25 -27.81 -2.25
CA ASP A 86 -7.75 -29.10 -2.73
C ASP A 86 -7.10 -28.98 -4.13
N ILE A 87 -7.07 -27.77 -4.71
CA ILE A 87 -6.40 -27.47 -5.99
C ILE A 87 -4.98 -26.98 -5.70
N GLU A 88 -3.98 -27.58 -6.34
CA GLU A 88 -2.58 -27.18 -6.20
C GLU A 88 -2.36 -25.71 -6.59
N THR A 89 -1.58 -24.97 -5.80
CA THR A 89 -1.39 -23.52 -5.92
C THR A 89 -1.02 -23.03 -7.32
N PRO A 90 -0.08 -23.65 -8.07
CA PRO A 90 0.25 -23.19 -9.42
C PRO A 90 -0.93 -23.30 -10.39
N LEU A 91 -1.69 -24.40 -10.30
CA LEU A 91 -2.89 -24.62 -11.11
C LEU A 91 -3.99 -23.62 -10.73
N LEU A 92 -4.22 -23.42 -9.44
CA LEU A 92 -5.21 -22.47 -8.94
C LEU A 92 -4.88 -21.03 -9.37
N ASN A 93 -3.62 -20.60 -9.25
CA ASN A 93 -3.18 -19.29 -9.71
C ASN A 93 -3.40 -19.10 -11.22
N ALA A 94 -3.13 -20.11 -12.03
CA ALA A 94 -3.39 -20.06 -13.46
C ALA A 94 -4.90 -20.02 -13.79
N ILE A 95 -5.74 -20.77 -13.06
CA ILE A 95 -7.20 -20.70 -13.22
C ILE A 95 -7.72 -19.31 -12.83
N ARG A 96 -7.22 -18.71 -11.73
CA ARG A 96 -7.56 -17.34 -11.34
C ARG A 96 -7.20 -16.31 -12.41
N LEU A 97 -6.04 -16.44 -13.05
CA LEU A 97 -5.65 -15.59 -14.20
C LEU A 97 -6.63 -15.76 -15.37
N GLY A 98 -7.05 -16.99 -15.66
CA GLY A 98 -8.08 -17.26 -16.67
C GLY A 98 -9.42 -16.63 -16.31
N ALA A 99 -9.85 -16.73 -15.05
CA ALA A 99 -11.07 -16.12 -14.55
C ALA A 99 -11.05 -14.59 -14.68
N HIS A 100 -9.93 -13.95 -14.31
CA HIS A 100 -9.78 -12.50 -14.47
C HIS A 100 -9.90 -12.07 -15.94
N GLN A 101 -9.23 -12.78 -16.86
CA GLN A 101 -9.33 -12.50 -18.30
C GLN A 101 -10.76 -12.64 -18.83
N LEU A 102 -11.51 -13.63 -18.36
CA LEU A 102 -12.87 -13.90 -18.80
C LEU A 102 -13.89 -12.89 -18.25
N LEU A 103 -13.73 -12.48 -17.00
CA LEU A 103 -14.75 -11.74 -16.27
C LEU A 103 -14.52 -10.24 -16.23
N GLN A 104 -13.27 -9.77 -16.38
CA GLN A 104 -12.93 -8.36 -16.19
C GLN A 104 -12.03 -7.76 -17.27
N MET A 105 -11.50 -8.57 -18.20
CA MET A 105 -10.71 -8.05 -19.32
C MET A 105 -11.48 -8.14 -20.65
N ARG A 106 -11.11 -7.29 -21.60
CA ARG A 106 -11.63 -7.34 -22.99
C ARG A 106 -10.86 -8.37 -23.82
N VAL A 107 -10.82 -9.63 -23.35
CA VAL A 107 -10.18 -10.75 -24.07
C VAL A 107 -11.28 -11.70 -24.56
N PRO A 108 -11.31 -12.06 -25.86
CA PRO A 108 -12.28 -13.04 -26.34
C PRO A 108 -12.20 -14.35 -25.56
N ALA A 109 -13.34 -14.90 -25.14
CA ALA A 109 -13.38 -16.05 -24.23
C ALA A 109 -12.56 -17.25 -24.74
N HIS A 110 -12.66 -17.57 -26.02
CA HIS A 110 -11.88 -18.66 -26.62
C HIS A 110 -10.36 -18.43 -26.51
N ALA A 111 -9.89 -17.19 -26.67
CA ALA A 111 -8.48 -16.84 -26.54
C ALA A 111 -8.03 -16.89 -25.08
N ALA A 112 -8.81 -16.32 -24.15
CA ALA A 112 -8.51 -16.39 -22.71
C ALA A 112 -8.38 -17.83 -22.22
N ILE A 113 -9.30 -18.71 -22.62
CA ILE A 113 -9.29 -20.13 -22.25
C ILE A 113 -8.09 -20.84 -22.88
N ASN A 114 -7.89 -20.74 -24.19
CA ASN A 114 -6.83 -21.45 -24.91
C ASN A 114 -5.44 -21.05 -24.39
N GLU A 115 -5.17 -19.75 -24.25
CA GLU A 115 -3.87 -19.25 -23.77
C GLU A 115 -3.60 -19.68 -22.33
N THR A 116 -4.62 -19.60 -21.45
CA THR A 116 -4.47 -20.01 -20.06
C THR A 116 -4.25 -21.53 -19.95
N VAL A 117 -4.97 -22.33 -20.74
CA VAL A 117 -4.80 -23.79 -20.77
C VAL A 117 -3.41 -24.18 -21.32
N ASN A 118 -2.92 -23.47 -22.34
CA ASN A 118 -1.57 -23.67 -22.85
C ASN A 118 -0.51 -23.36 -21.78
N LEU A 119 -0.69 -22.27 -21.03
CA LEU A 119 0.19 -21.93 -19.90
C LEU A 119 0.14 -23.01 -18.80
N ILE A 120 -1.06 -23.49 -18.45
CA ILE A 120 -1.24 -24.59 -17.48
C ILE A 120 -0.54 -25.85 -17.95
N ARG A 121 -0.62 -26.19 -19.25
CA ARG A 121 0.10 -27.35 -19.80
C ARG A 121 1.61 -27.24 -19.58
N GLN A 122 2.18 -26.06 -19.80
CA GLN A 122 3.62 -25.83 -19.65
C GLN A 122 4.07 -25.89 -18.19
N VAL A 123 3.27 -25.34 -17.26
CA VAL A 123 3.67 -25.17 -15.85
C VAL A 123 3.23 -26.35 -14.95
N CYS A 124 2.05 -26.91 -15.20
CA CYS A 124 1.41 -27.93 -14.34
C CYS A 124 1.32 -29.31 -15.03
N GLY A 125 1.59 -29.39 -16.33
CA GLY A 125 1.56 -30.64 -17.12
C GLY A 125 0.19 -31.01 -17.70
N GLU A 126 0.19 -31.97 -18.65
CA GLU A 126 -0.97 -32.32 -19.48
C GLU A 126 -2.17 -32.86 -18.66
N LYS A 127 -1.92 -33.56 -17.54
CA LYS A 127 -2.97 -34.28 -16.80
C LYS A 127 -4.06 -33.36 -16.23
N VAL A 128 -3.74 -32.10 -15.96
CA VAL A 128 -4.68 -31.13 -15.35
C VAL A 128 -5.36 -30.21 -16.36
N VAL A 129 -4.94 -30.26 -17.64
CA VAL A 129 -5.45 -29.41 -18.72
C VAL A 129 -6.96 -29.58 -18.91
N GLY A 130 -7.45 -30.83 -18.95
CA GLY A 130 -8.88 -31.09 -19.14
C GLY A 130 -9.74 -30.54 -18.01
N PHE A 131 -9.26 -30.65 -16.77
CA PHE A 131 -9.92 -30.08 -15.60
C PHE A 131 -9.97 -28.55 -15.68
N ALA A 132 -8.82 -27.90 -15.90
CA ALA A 132 -8.74 -26.45 -16.01
C ALA A 132 -9.63 -25.88 -17.13
N ASN A 133 -9.60 -26.52 -18.31
CA ASN A 133 -10.45 -26.13 -19.44
C ASN A 133 -11.94 -26.23 -19.09
N GLY A 134 -12.36 -27.31 -18.41
CA GLY A 134 -13.74 -27.49 -17.97
C GLY A 134 -14.18 -26.44 -16.95
N VAL A 135 -13.30 -26.06 -16.01
CA VAL A 135 -13.56 -24.98 -15.05
C VAL A 135 -13.69 -23.63 -15.76
N LEU A 136 -12.71 -23.25 -16.59
CA LEU A 136 -12.70 -21.95 -17.28
C LEU A 136 -13.89 -21.80 -18.25
N ARG A 137 -14.29 -22.87 -18.94
CA ARG A 137 -15.50 -22.86 -19.78
C ARG A 137 -16.74 -22.56 -18.96
N ARG A 138 -16.93 -23.20 -17.81
CA ARG A 138 -18.06 -22.91 -16.93
C ARG A 138 -18.04 -21.48 -16.39
N ILE A 139 -16.87 -20.97 -16.01
CA ILE A 139 -16.73 -19.56 -15.61
C ILE A 139 -17.21 -18.61 -16.73
N SER A 140 -16.87 -18.90 -17.99
CA SER A 140 -17.24 -18.06 -19.13
C SER A 140 -18.73 -18.03 -19.50
N GLU A 141 -19.56 -18.88 -18.87
CA GLU A 141 -21.01 -18.96 -19.17
C GLU A 141 -21.81 -17.77 -18.60
N LYS A 142 -21.22 -16.97 -17.70
CA LYS A 142 -21.87 -15.82 -17.06
C LYS A 142 -20.90 -14.66 -16.96
N ASP A 143 -21.45 -13.45 -16.94
CA ASP A 143 -20.67 -12.25 -16.61
C ASP A 143 -20.39 -12.16 -15.10
N LEU A 144 -19.55 -11.20 -14.71
CA LEU A 144 -19.15 -11.03 -13.31
C LEU A 144 -20.36 -10.75 -12.41
N ASN A 145 -21.28 -9.87 -12.81
CA ASN A 145 -22.43 -9.49 -11.97
C ASN A 145 -23.33 -10.70 -11.67
N SER A 146 -23.64 -11.51 -12.68
CA SER A 146 -24.41 -12.75 -12.51
C SER A 146 -23.69 -13.74 -11.57
N TRP A 147 -22.36 -13.82 -11.66
CA TRP A 147 -21.59 -14.63 -10.72
C TRP A 147 -21.66 -14.07 -9.30
N LEU A 148 -21.46 -12.77 -9.12
CA LEU A 148 -21.49 -12.10 -7.82
C LEU A 148 -22.84 -12.32 -7.11
N GLU A 149 -23.95 -12.25 -7.84
CA GLU A 149 -25.27 -12.62 -7.32
C GLU A 149 -25.26 -14.07 -6.82
N LEU A 150 -24.88 -15.03 -7.68
CA LEU A 150 -24.90 -16.47 -7.36
C LEU A 150 -24.00 -16.85 -6.18
N VAL A 151 -22.80 -16.26 -6.08
CA VAL A 151 -21.86 -16.58 -5.00
C VAL A 151 -22.24 -15.92 -3.68
N SER A 152 -23.05 -14.86 -3.68
CA SER A 152 -23.50 -14.18 -2.48
C SER A 152 -24.90 -14.56 -1.99
N LEU A 153 -25.66 -15.37 -2.75
CA LEU A 153 -27.04 -15.79 -2.41
C LEU A 153 -27.19 -16.37 -0.99
N ASP A 154 -26.19 -17.15 -0.55
CA ASP A 154 -26.25 -17.89 0.72
C ASP A 154 -25.68 -17.07 1.91
N GLU A 155 -25.19 -15.85 1.66
CA GLU A 155 -24.52 -15.04 2.68
C GLU A 155 -25.51 -14.39 3.64
N LYS A 156 -25.23 -14.56 4.95
CA LYS A 156 -26.17 -14.21 6.02
C LYS A 156 -26.03 -12.78 6.54
N SER A 157 -25.02 -12.03 6.08
CA SER A 157 -24.77 -10.67 6.54
C SER A 157 -24.28 -9.78 5.41
N ASN A 158 -24.61 -8.49 5.49
CA ASN A 158 -24.13 -7.51 4.52
C ASN A 158 -22.59 -7.45 4.46
N THR A 159 -21.92 -7.62 5.61
CA THR A 159 -20.44 -7.69 5.66
C THR A 159 -19.89 -8.87 4.87
N ALA A 160 -20.53 -10.04 4.94
CA ALA A 160 -20.10 -11.22 4.20
C ALA A 160 -20.35 -11.06 2.69
N VAL A 161 -21.49 -10.49 2.31
CA VAL A 161 -21.77 -10.10 0.92
C VAL A 161 -20.69 -9.15 0.41
N LEU A 162 -20.44 -8.04 1.10
CA LEU A 162 -19.42 -7.05 0.72
C LEU A 162 -18.01 -7.66 0.65
N SER A 163 -17.68 -8.54 1.59
CA SER A 163 -16.40 -9.27 1.62
C SER A 163 -16.19 -10.01 0.31
N LEU A 164 -17.16 -10.84 -0.06
CA LEU A 164 -17.07 -11.70 -1.24
C LEU A 164 -17.20 -10.92 -2.55
N THR A 165 -18.12 -9.95 -2.63
CA THR A 165 -18.37 -9.19 -3.88
C THR A 165 -17.31 -8.15 -4.17
N ASN A 166 -16.52 -7.74 -3.17
CA ASN A 166 -15.40 -6.82 -3.36
C ASN A 166 -14.03 -7.47 -3.07
N SER A 167 -13.95 -8.77 -2.83
CA SER A 167 -12.70 -9.49 -2.55
C SER A 167 -11.86 -8.87 -1.43
N HIS A 168 -12.48 -8.68 -0.27
CA HIS A 168 -11.83 -8.24 0.96
C HIS A 168 -12.20 -9.20 2.09
N PRO A 169 -11.26 -9.70 2.92
CA PRO A 169 -11.61 -10.47 4.10
C PRO A 169 -12.61 -9.73 4.99
N GLU A 170 -13.59 -10.45 5.55
CA GLU A 170 -14.64 -9.84 6.37
C GLU A 170 -14.10 -8.96 7.52
N TRP A 171 -12.97 -9.35 8.13
CA TRP A 171 -12.39 -8.57 9.22
C TRP A 171 -11.90 -7.19 8.74
N ILE A 172 -11.39 -7.09 7.51
CA ILE A 172 -11.01 -5.83 6.89
C ILE A 172 -12.27 -5.01 6.58
N VAL A 173 -13.32 -5.63 6.02
CA VAL A 173 -14.60 -4.94 5.78
C VAL A 173 -15.15 -4.35 7.09
N ARG A 174 -15.14 -5.12 8.18
CA ARG A 174 -15.55 -4.63 9.51
C ARG A 174 -14.69 -3.47 9.99
N ALA A 175 -13.36 -3.55 9.84
CA ALA A 175 -12.45 -2.48 10.23
C ALA A 175 -12.72 -1.19 9.47
N LEU A 176 -12.94 -1.28 8.14
CA LEU A 176 -13.29 -0.13 7.31
C LEU A 176 -14.64 0.46 7.68
N GLN A 177 -15.68 -0.37 7.88
CA GLN A 177 -16.99 0.06 8.34
C GLN A 177 -16.91 0.83 9.68
N GLN A 178 -16.11 0.32 10.63
CA GLN A 178 -15.90 0.99 11.92
C GLN A 178 -15.17 2.33 11.78
N SER A 179 -14.15 2.38 10.92
CA SER A 179 -13.43 3.64 10.63
C SER A 179 -14.37 4.68 10.04
N LEU A 180 -15.11 4.33 8.99
CA LEU A 180 -16.07 5.22 8.32
C LEU A 180 -17.14 5.73 9.29
N LYS A 181 -17.67 4.84 10.14
CA LYS A 181 -18.63 5.21 11.19
C LYS A 181 -18.03 6.21 12.19
N SER A 182 -16.76 6.07 12.55
CA SER A 182 -16.08 7.02 13.45
C SER A 182 -15.98 8.43 12.87
N ASP A 183 -16.07 8.55 11.54
CA ASP A 183 -16.04 9.81 10.78
C ASP A 183 -17.41 10.24 10.26
N GLY A 184 -18.49 9.53 10.62
CA GLY A 184 -19.87 9.86 10.22
C GLY A 184 -20.16 9.69 8.73
N ILE A 185 -19.40 8.82 8.05
CA ILE A 185 -19.52 8.53 6.61
C ILE A 185 -19.73 7.04 6.33
N GLU A 186 -20.43 6.34 7.23
CA GLU A 186 -20.66 4.89 7.16
C GLU A 186 -21.33 4.41 5.86
N GLY A 187 -22.08 5.28 5.17
CA GLY A 187 -22.75 4.97 3.91
C GLY A 187 -21.80 4.77 2.72
N SER A 188 -20.52 5.12 2.83
CA SER A 188 -19.54 5.09 1.73
C SER A 188 -18.67 3.83 1.67
N ILE A 189 -19.06 2.75 2.38
CA ILE A 189 -18.27 1.51 2.44
C ILE A 189 -18.05 0.87 1.06
N GLU A 190 -19.08 0.86 0.20
CA GLU A 190 -18.99 0.27 -1.14
C GLU A 190 -18.00 1.04 -2.02
N GLU A 191 -18.08 2.36 -2.01
CA GLU A 191 -17.16 3.25 -2.73
C GLU A 191 -15.70 3.05 -2.29
N LEU A 192 -15.46 2.88 -0.99
CA LEU A 192 -14.12 2.61 -0.45
C LEU A 192 -13.59 1.25 -0.89
N LEU A 193 -14.42 0.20 -0.82
CA LEU A 193 -14.04 -1.15 -1.26
C LEU A 193 -13.76 -1.18 -2.77
N GLU A 194 -14.57 -0.48 -3.56
CA GLU A 194 -14.36 -0.33 -4.99
C GLU A 194 -13.05 0.42 -5.28
N ALA A 195 -12.80 1.54 -4.59
CA ALA A 195 -11.57 2.31 -4.73
C ALA A 195 -10.31 1.49 -4.38
N ASN A 196 -10.38 0.60 -3.39
CA ASN A 196 -9.30 -0.33 -3.06
C ASN A 196 -9.04 -1.38 -4.16
N ASN A 197 -10.02 -1.62 -5.04
CA ASN A 197 -9.89 -2.54 -6.18
C ASN A 197 -9.53 -1.82 -7.49
N ARG A 198 -9.48 -0.50 -7.52
CA ARG A 198 -8.99 0.26 -8.68
C ARG A 198 -7.46 0.42 -8.60
N PRO A 199 -6.72 0.23 -9.70
CA PRO A 199 -5.29 0.53 -9.73
C PRO A 199 -5.02 1.99 -9.33
N ALA A 200 -4.01 2.19 -8.49
CA ALA A 200 -3.57 3.54 -8.15
C ALA A 200 -2.74 4.13 -9.31
N HIS A 201 -2.92 5.42 -9.60
CA HIS A 201 -1.99 6.16 -10.44
C HIS A 201 -0.60 6.21 -9.78
N VAL A 202 0.44 6.31 -10.60
CA VAL A 202 1.77 6.62 -10.09
C VAL A 202 1.76 8.07 -9.61
N THR A 203 1.88 8.25 -8.30
CA THR A 203 2.03 9.54 -7.67
C THR A 203 3.51 9.77 -7.37
N LEU A 204 3.99 10.96 -7.72
CA LEU A 204 5.35 11.43 -7.56
C LEU A 204 5.37 12.65 -6.63
N VAL A 205 6.53 12.92 -6.04
CA VAL A 205 6.84 14.13 -5.29
C VAL A 205 8.09 14.77 -5.89
N ALA A 206 8.02 16.05 -6.23
CA ALA A 206 9.19 16.86 -6.54
C ALA A 206 9.75 17.43 -5.24
N LEU A 207 10.96 17.01 -4.85
CA LEU A 207 11.53 17.41 -3.56
C LEU A 207 11.89 18.90 -3.57
N PRO A 208 11.39 19.71 -2.62
CA PRO A 208 11.69 21.14 -2.57
C PRO A 208 13.20 21.39 -2.45
N GLY A 209 13.67 22.49 -3.05
CA GLY A 209 15.10 22.81 -3.15
C GLY A 209 15.86 22.04 -4.24
N LEU A 210 15.40 20.84 -4.62
CA LEU A 210 16.03 20.02 -5.67
C LEU A 210 15.25 20.02 -6.99
N SER A 211 13.92 20.15 -6.94
CA SER A 211 13.06 20.14 -8.11
C SER A 211 11.79 20.97 -7.86
N LYS A 212 11.08 21.33 -8.94
CA LYS A 212 9.79 22.01 -8.86
C LYS A 212 8.71 21.17 -9.53
N ARG A 213 7.56 21.01 -8.86
CA ARG A 213 6.41 20.27 -9.39
C ARG A 213 5.92 20.86 -10.72
N ASP A 214 5.87 22.19 -10.82
CA ASP A 214 5.28 22.89 -11.95
C ASP A 214 6.01 22.63 -13.28
N ASP A 215 7.30 22.29 -13.23
CA ASP A 215 8.07 21.92 -14.42
C ASP A 215 7.52 20.62 -15.06
N TYR A 216 7.11 19.64 -14.25
CA TYR A 216 6.53 18.37 -14.74
C TYR A 216 5.07 18.53 -15.15
N VAL A 217 4.33 19.43 -14.50
CA VAL A 217 2.95 19.74 -14.89
C VAL A 217 2.94 20.43 -16.26
N ALA A 218 3.90 21.32 -16.52
CA ALA A 218 4.06 21.94 -17.83
C ALA A 218 4.40 20.93 -18.94
N ASP A 219 5.01 19.80 -18.60
CA ASP A 219 5.36 18.69 -19.51
C ASP A 219 4.27 17.60 -19.59
N GLY A 220 3.03 17.93 -19.24
CA GLY A 220 1.88 17.03 -19.37
C GLY A 220 1.60 16.14 -18.15
N GLY A 221 2.30 16.34 -17.03
CA GLY A 221 1.93 15.77 -15.74
C GLY A 221 0.67 16.43 -15.15
N PHE A 222 0.03 15.73 -14.22
CA PHE A 222 -1.16 16.23 -13.52
C PHE A 222 -0.81 16.54 -12.06
N PRO A 223 -1.07 17.75 -11.54
CA PRO A 223 -0.83 18.04 -10.14
C PRO A 223 -1.73 17.16 -9.26
N THR A 224 -1.26 16.81 -8.07
CA THR A 224 -2.12 16.16 -7.09
C THR A 224 -3.06 17.19 -6.45
N ASN A 225 -4.08 16.73 -5.73
CA ASN A 225 -5.18 17.59 -5.28
C ASN A 225 -4.80 18.52 -4.11
N PHE A 226 -3.87 18.09 -3.25
CA PHE A 226 -3.63 18.70 -1.94
C PHE A 226 -2.15 19.03 -1.69
N SER A 227 -1.23 18.16 -2.08
CA SER A 227 0.20 18.38 -1.89
C SER A 227 0.74 19.41 -2.89
N PRO A 228 1.44 20.47 -2.44
CA PRO A 228 2.08 21.43 -3.34
C PRO A 228 3.25 20.84 -4.12
N TYR A 229 3.77 19.68 -3.69
CA TYR A 229 4.92 19.01 -4.30
C TYR A 229 4.52 17.78 -5.14
N GLY A 230 3.27 17.36 -5.03
CA GLY A 230 2.78 16.11 -5.63
C GLY A 230 2.31 16.29 -7.07
N PHE A 231 2.65 15.32 -7.92
CA PHE A 231 2.10 15.21 -9.28
C PHE A 231 1.94 13.74 -9.67
N SER A 232 1.28 13.48 -10.79
CA SER A 232 1.12 12.16 -11.38
C SER A 232 1.40 12.20 -12.87
N ILE A 233 1.78 11.04 -13.42
CA ILE A 233 2.02 10.84 -14.84
C ILE A 233 1.01 9.83 -15.39
N GLU A 234 0.59 10.01 -16.64
CA GLU A 234 -0.47 9.20 -17.25
C GLU A 234 -0.03 7.74 -17.46
N SER A 235 1.23 7.53 -17.85
CA SER A 235 1.80 6.21 -18.08
C SER A 235 3.33 6.25 -18.05
N GLY A 236 3.96 5.07 -18.02
CA GLY A 236 5.41 4.91 -18.03
C GLY A 236 5.96 4.33 -16.73
N ASN A 237 7.19 3.82 -16.78
CA ASN A 237 7.91 3.40 -15.60
C ASN A 237 8.58 4.63 -14.97
N PRO A 238 8.28 4.98 -13.71
CA PRO A 238 8.91 6.13 -13.05
C PRO A 238 10.42 6.02 -12.95
N GLY A 239 10.96 4.79 -12.92
CA GLY A 239 12.40 4.54 -12.94
C GLY A 239 13.10 5.00 -14.23
N ASP A 240 12.33 5.26 -15.30
CA ASP A 240 12.86 5.76 -16.57
C ASP A 240 13.11 7.27 -16.52
N LEU A 241 12.48 7.99 -15.59
CA LEU A 241 12.72 9.42 -15.36
C LEU A 241 14.10 9.63 -14.71
N GLU A 242 14.89 10.51 -15.32
CA GLU A 242 16.25 10.80 -14.86
C GLU A 242 16.26 11.45 -13.47
N GLU A 243 15.26 12.27 -13.18
CA GLU A 243 15.08 12.98 -11.92
C GLU A 243 14.71 12.03 -10.78
N VAL A 244 14.00 10.94 -11.10
CA VAL A 244 13.76 9.84 -10.16
C VAL A 244 15.05 9.09 -9.84
N ARG A 245 15.89 8.82 -10.86
CA ARG A 245 17.20 8.18 -10.66
C ARG A 245 18.18 9.06 -9.88
N ARG A 246 18.18 10.37 -10.14
CA ARG A 246 18.98 11.36 -9.41
C ARG A 246 18.46 11.64 -8.00
N GLY A 247 17.21 11.27 -7.71
CA GLY A 247 16.59 11.39 -6.40
C GLY A 247 15.97 12.77 -6.11
N SER A 248 15.92 13.69 -7.09
CA SER A 248 15.23 14.98 -6.96
C SER A 248 13.71 14.85 -7.08
N VAL A 249 13.23 13.75 -7.67
CA VAL A 249 11.81 13.32 -7.68
C VAL A 249 11.70 11.92 -7.08
N ARG A 250 10.59 11.59 -6.42
CA ARG A 250 10.36 10.25 -5.87
C ARG A 250 8.94 9.76 -6.09
N VAL A 251 8.76 8.44 -6.23
CA VAL A 251 7.43 7.81 -6.17
C VAL A 251 6.95 7.81 -4.72
N GLN A 252 5.84 8.50 -4.45
CA GLN A 252 5.26 8.60 -3.12
C GLN A 252 3.77 8.94 -3.21
N ASP A 253 2.94 8.20 -2.48
CA ASP A 253 1.52 8.52 -2.34
C ASP A 253 1.33 9.90 -1.69
N GLU A 254 0.36 10.67 -2.18
CA GLU A 254 0.08 12.02 -1.68
C GLU A 254 -0.27 12.04 -0.19
N GLY A 255 -0.95 11.01 0.36
CA GLY A 255 -1.24 10.93 1.79
C GLY A 255 0.04 10.84 2.64
N SER A 256 1.09 10.20 2.12
CA SER A 256 2.41 10.20 2.78
C SER A 256 3.14 11.54 2.65
N GLN A 257 2.93 12.27 1.56
CA GLN A 257 3.46 13.63 1.41
C GLN A 257 2.80 14.56 2.42
N LEU A 258 1.47 14.53 2.51
CA LEU A 258 0.67 15.28 3.47
C LEU A 258 1.06 14.99 4.91
N ALA A 259 1.44 13.76 5.25
CA ALA A 259 1.93 13.44 6.60
C ALA A 259 3.25 14.17 6.95
N ALA A 260 4.21 14.25 6.03
CA ALA A 260 5.42 15.03 6.27
C ALA A 260 5.11 16.52 6.39
N LEU A 261 4.25 17.04 5.51
CA LEU A 261 3.83 18.45 5.52
C LEU A 261 3.06 18.81 6.80
N ALA A 262 2.18 17.92 7.28
CA ALA A 262 1.43 18.09 8.51
C ALA A 262 2.33 18.34 9.72
N LEU A 263 3.45 17.62 9.83
CA LEU A 263 4.41 17.82 10.92
C LEU A 263 5.13 19.17 10.80
N VAL A 264 5.51 19.58 9.60
CA VAL A 264 6.28 20.81 9.35
C VAL A 264 5.42 22.07 9.44
N GLU A 265 4.17 22.00 9.00
CA GLU A 265 3.32 23.19 8.79
C GLU A 265 2.37 23.47 9.96
N ALA A 266 2.26 22.55 10.92
CA ALA A 266 1.40 22.74 12.08
C ALA A 266 1.86 23.87 13.02
N ILE A 267 3.17 24.08 13.17
CA ILE A 267 3.76 25.20 13.90
C ILE A 267 4.95 25.71 13.07
N PRO A 268 5.18 27.03 12.98
CA PRO A 268 6.35 27.58 12.28
C PRO A 268 7.67 26.96 12.74
N VAL A 269 8.54 26.63 11.80
CA VAL A 269 9.88 26.07 12.07
C VAL A 269 10.80 27.16 12.58
N THR A 270 11.57 26.84 13.61
CA THR A 270 12.66 27.66 14.14
C THR A 270 14.02 27.15 13.64
N GLU A 271 15.02 28.02 13.52
CA GLU A 271 16.35 27.63 13.03
C GLU A 271 17.01 26.59 13.94
N ASN A 272 17.72 25.63 13.34
CA ASN A 272 18.49 24.57 14.01
C ASN A 272 17.64 23.56 14.81
N GLU A 273 16.34 23.43 14.51
CA GLU A 273 15.52 22.36 15.08
C GLU A 273 16.09 20.96 14.78
N GLN A 274 15.93 20.06 15.75
CA GLN A 274 16.31 18.65 15.63
C GLN A 274 15.07 17.82 15.31
N TRP A 275 15.06 17.19 14.15
CA TRP A 275 13.94 16.38 13.65
C TRP A 275 14.30 14.89 13.65
N LEU A 276 13.32 14.04 13.92
CA LEU A 276 13.46 12.58 13.85
C LEU A 276 12.36 11.98 12.97
N ASP A 277 12.75 11.21 11.95
CA ASP A 277 11.91 10.17 11.36
C ASP A 277 12.28 8.84 12.02
N MET A 278 11.46 8.41 12.99
CA MET A 278 11.79 7.28 13.87
C MET A 278 11.71 5.92 13.16
N CYS A 279 10.91 5.82 12.09
CA CYS A 279 10.61 4.59 11.37
C CYS A 279 10.67 4.84 9.85
N ALA A 280 11.82 5.32 9.38
CA ALA A 280 11.98 5.95 8.09
C ALA A 280 11.75 5.04 6.87
N GLY A 281 11.84 3.71 6.99
CA GLY A 281 11.80 2.81 5.85
C GLY A 281 10.52 2.89 5.02
N PRO A 282 10.58 2.90 3.67
CA PRO A 282 11.76 2.80 2.81
C PRO A 282 12.46 4.14 2.52
N GLY A 283 12.05 5.25 3.14
CA GLY A 283 12.73 6.56 3.05
C GLY A 283 11.95 7.65 2.32
N GLY A 284 10.71 7.38 1.89
CA GLY A 284 9.90 8.37 1.15
C GLY A 284 9.57 9.61 1.98
N LYS A 285 9.06 9.42 3.20
CA LYS A 285 8.74 10.54 4.11
C LYS A 285 10.03 11.22 4.61
N ALA A 286 11.04 10.44 4.97
CA ALA A 286 12.37 10.95 5.31
C ALA A 286 12.97 11.86 4.23
N ALA A 287 12.87 11.52 2.94
CA ALA A 287 13.41 12.35 1.87
C ALA A 287 12.68 13.69 1.71
N LEU A 288 11.34 13.69 1.86
CA LEU A 288 10.58 14.94 1.86
C LEU A 288 10.86 15.77 3.12
N LEU A 289 10.98 15.14 4.28
CA LEU A 289 11.41 15.82 5.51
C LEU A 289 12.81 16.39 5.39
N ALA A 290 13.77 15.69 4.77
CA ALA A 290 15.12 16.17 4.56
C ALA A 290 15.14 17.42 3.68
N ALA A 291 14.37 17.40 2.59
CA ALA A 291 14.22 18.55 1.70
C ALA A 291 13.63 19.77 2.44
N LEU A 292 12.62 19.56 3.29
CA LEU A 292 12.00 20.63 4.09
C LEU A 292 12.93 21.12 5.21
N ALA A 293 13.70 20.22 5.83
CA ALA A 293 14.66 20.54 6.88
C ALA A 293 15.78 21.45 6.34
N GLU A 294 16.35 21.12 5.19
CA GLU A 294 17.40 21.93 4.54
C GLU A 294 16.89 23.34 4.19
N GLN A 295 15.65 23.47 3.72
CA GLN A 295 15.04 24.78 3.43
C GLN A 295 14.80 25.64 4.68
N SER A 296 14.67 25.02 5.85
CA SER A 296 14.36 25.69 7.13
C SER A 296 15.55 25.76 8.09
N GLY A 297 16.71 25.22 7.70
CA GLY A 297 17.89 25.15 8.56
C GLY A 297 17.73 24.19 9.74
N ALA A 298 16.89 23.16 9.62
CA ALA A 298 16.74 22.09 10.61
C ALA A 298 17.62 20.88 10.25
N HIS A 299 17.91 20.03 11.24
CA HIS A 299 18.69 18.80 11.06
C HIS A 299 17.79 17.59 11.20
N LEU A 300 17.91 16.63 10.28
CA LEU A 300 17.11 15.40 10.29
C LEU A 300 17.96 14.20 10.73
N VAL A 301 17.40 13.41 11.67
CA VAL A 301 17.80 12.04 11.95
C VAL A 301 16.77 11.09 11.34
N ALA A 302 17.21 10.16 10.50
CA ALA A 302 16.37 9.11 9.92
C ALA A 302 16.79 7.74 10.46
N ASN A 303 15.89 7.10 11.22
CA ASN A 303 16.14 5.80 11.84
C ASN A 303 15.36 4.67 11.15
N GLU A 304 15.99 3.51 11.00
CA GLU A 304 15.32 2.29 10.57
C GLU A 304 15.93 1.07 11.28
N VAL A 305 15.12 0.14 11.75
CA VAL A 305 15.62 -1.03 12.51
C VAL A 305 16.09 -2.17 11.60
N GLN A 306 15.55 -2.26 10.38
CA GLN A 306 15.85 -3.36 9.45
C GLN A 306 16.91 -2.97 8.43
N GLU A 307 18.05 -3.68 8.42
CA GLU A 307 19.19 -3.37 7.55
C GLU A 307 18.82 -3.23 6.06
N HIS A 308 17.96 -4.12 5.55
CA HIS A 308 17.53 -4.07 4.15
C HIS A 308 16.69 -2.82 3.83
N ARG A 309 15.85 -2.35 4.77
CA ARG A 309 15.09 -1.10 4.61
C ARG A 309 15.98 0.11 4.83
N ALA A 310 16.94 0.05 5.75
CA ALA A 310 17.91 1.12 5.97
C ALA A 310 18.74 1.42 4.70
N LYS A 311 19.05 0.40 3.89
CA LYS A 311 19.65 0.59 2.56
C LYS A 311 18.74 1.39 1.62
N LEU A 312 17.43 1.13 1.63
CA LEU A 312 16.46 1.92 0.86
C LEU A 312 16.36 3.36 1.38
N VAL A 313 16.42 3.56 2.70
CA VAL A 313 16.45 4.90 3.32
C VAL A 313 17.71 5.65 2.91
N ALA A 314 18.88 5.01 2.99
CA ALA A 314 20.14 5.61 2.56
C ALA A 314 20.13 6.02 1.09
N ASN A 315 19.60 5.17 0.21
CA ASN A 315 19.40 5.51 -1.21
C ASN A 315 18.40 6.64 -1.39
N SER A 316 17.36 6.71 -0.54
CA SER A 316 16.35 7.77 -0.59
C SER A 316 16.90 9.13 -0.20
N LEU A 317 17.89 9.13 0.70
CA LEU A 317 18.53 10.31 1.26
C LEU A 317 19.86 10.66 0.58
N ALA A 318 20.27 9.93 -0.46
CA ALA A 318 21.53 10.18 -1.16
C ALA A 318 21.71 11.64 -1.67
N PRO A 319 20.65 12.37 -2.07
CA PRO A 319 20.78 13.78 -2.44
C PRO A 319 21.14 14.73 -1.30
N PHE A 320 20.99 14.31 -0.05
CA PHE A 320 21.16 15.15 1.14
C PHE A 320 22.41 14.77 1.91
N SER A 321 23.33 15.72 2.11
CA SER A 321 24.58 15.48 2.84
C SER A 321 24.44 15.61 4.36
N ASP A 322 23.48 16.40 4.85
CA ASP A 322 23.32 16.75 6.27
C ASP A 322 22.15 16.00 6.92
N VAL A 323 22.08 14.68 6.71
CA VAL A 323 21.08 13.81 7.34
C VAL A 323 21.77 12.66 8.07
N GLU A 324 21.57 12.59 9.38
CA GLU A 324 22.04 11.48 10.19
C GLU A 324 21.19 10.23 9.92
N LYS A 325 21.85 9.09 9.69
CA LYS A 325 21.19 7.81 9.41
C LYS A 325 21.56 6.82 10.49
N THR A 326 20.56 6.28 11.20
CA THR A 326 20.76 5.36 12.31
C THR A 326 20.08 4.01 12.05
N LEU A 327 20.68 2.95 12.60
CA LEU A 327 20.17 1.58 12.55
C LEU A 327 19.89 1.08 13.97
N LEU A 328 18.87 1.64 14.61
CA LEU A 328 18.53 1.38 16.01
C LEU A 328 17.07 0.94 16.17
N ASP A 329 16.80 0.26 17.29
CA ASP A 329 15.43 0.00 17.71
C ASP A 329 14.80 1.31 18.21
N GLY A 330 13.71 1.73 17.54
CA GLY A 330 12.94 2.93 17.87
C GLY A 330 12.53 2.99 19.34
N ARG A 331 12.35 1.82 20.00
CA ARG A 331 11.95 1.72 21.41
C ARG A 331 13.01 2.22 22.40
N SER A 332 14.28 2.33 21.97
CA SER A 332 15.38 2.82 22.80
C SER A 332 15.72 4.31 22.60
N PHE A 333 15.07 5.01 21.66
CA PHE A 333 15.36 6.43 21.40
C PHE A 333 15.05 7.31 22.61
N GLY A 334 13.93 7.06 23.28
CA GLY A 334 13.52 7.82 24.45
C GLY A 334 14.52 7.80 25.60
N ASP A 335 15.24 6.69 25.75
CA ASP A 335 16.21 6.51 26.83
C ASP A 335 17.61 7.00 26.41
N SER A 336 17.98 6.89 25.13
CA SER A 336 19.27 7.34 24.60
C SER A 336 19.33 8.84 24.25
N HIS A 337 18.20 9.44 23.87
CA HIS A 337 18.08 10.83 23.43
C HIS A 337 16.92 11.56 24.13
N PRO A 338 16.87 11.58 25.48
CA PRO A 338 15.75 12.18 26.21
C PRO A 338 15.65 13.69 25.94
N ASN A 339 14.45 14.18 25.63
CA ASN A 339 14.17 15.60 25.33
C ASN A 339 15.13 16.22 24.30
N HIS A 340 15.44 15.49 23.22
CA HIS A 340 16.40 15.92 22.21
C HIS A 340 15.74 16.54 20.97
N PHE A 341 14.61 16.00 20.53
CA PHE A 341 14.00 16.38 19.26
C PHE A 341 12.89 17.42 19.44
N ASP A 342 12.87 18.40 18.55
CA ASP A 342 11.82 19.43 18.45
C ASP A 342 10.61 18.88 17.69
N ARG A 343 10.86 18.06 16.66
CA ARG A 343 9.83 17.40 15.86
C ARG A 343 10.13 15.92 15.66
N ILE A 344 9.13 15.08 15.80
CA ILE A 344 9.26 13.64 15.55
C ILE A 344 8.12 13.19 14.63
N LEU A 345 8.47 12.55 13.52
CA LEU A 345 7.56 11.73 12.73
C LEU A 345 7.69 10.28 13.18
N LEU A 346 6.58 9.70 13.64
CA LEU A 346 6.46 8.28 13.91
C LEU A 346 5.49 7.65 12.90
N ASP A 347 6.01 7.23 11.74
CA ASP A 347 5.30 6.38 10.78
C ASP A 347 5.31 4.93 11.27
N ALA A 348 4.37 4.61 12.16
CA ALA A 348 4.44 3.41 12.97
C ALA A 348 4.16 2.15 12.11
N PRO A 349 4.89 1.03 12.36
CA PRO A 349 4.62 -0.23 11.69
C PRO A 349 3.18 -0.67 11.96
N CYS A 350 2.41 -0.89 10.90
CA CYS A 350 0.98 -1.17 10.99
C CYS A 350 0.55 -2.30 10.06
N THR A 351 -0.75 -2.62 10.05
CA THR A 351 -1.33 -3.64 9.17
C THR A 351 -1.22 -3.30 7.68
N GLY A 352 -1.03 -2.02 7.32
CA GLY A 352 -0.91 -1.56 5.93
C GLY A 352 -2.21 -1.57 5.14
N LEU A 353 -3.36 -1.65 5.82
CA LEU A 353 -4.69 -1.71 5.21
C LEU A 353 -5.10 -0.46 4.42
N GLY A 354 -4.36 0.64 4.53
CA GLY A 354 -4.62 1.84 3.75
C GLY A 354 -4.06 1.80 2.33
N ALA A 355 -3.11 0.91 2.04
CA ALA A 355 -2.40 0.86 0.76
C ALA A 355 -2.91 -0.26 -0.19
N LEU A 356 -4.14 -0.76 0.01
CA LEU A 356 -4.64 -1.97 -0.68
C LEU A 356 -4.74 -1.84 -2.21
N ARG A 357 -4.92 -0.63 -2.75
CA ARG A 357 -4.92 -0.40 -4.20
C ARG A 357 -3.53 -0.58 -4.85
N ARG A 358 -2.46 -0.32 -4.09
CA ARG A 358 -1.04 -0.45 -4.50
C ARG A 358 -0.43 -1.80 -4.12
N ARG A 359 -0.86 -2.37 -2.99
CA ARG A 359 -0.41 -3.65 -2.43
C ARG A 359 -1.61 -4.57 -2.20
N PRO A 360 -2.27 -5.04 -3.27
CA PRO A 360 -3.50 -5.79 -3.15
C PRO A 360 -3.35 -7.07 -2.34
N GLU A 361 -2.18 -7.69 -2.35
CA GLU A 361 -1.84 -8.87 -1.57
C GLU A 361 -1.80 -8.63 -0.05
N ALA A 362 -1.67 -7.38 0.40
CA ALA A 362 -1.60 -7.06 1.83
C ALA A 362 -2.86 -7.47 2.59
N ARG A 363 -4.03 -7.49 1.92
CA ARG A 363 -5.30 -7.93 2.51
C ARG A 363 -5.29 -9.41 2.94
N TRP A 364 -4.39 -10.24 2.41
CA TRP A 364 -4.33 -11.68 2.68
C TRP A 364 -3.21 -12.10 3.63
N ARG A 365 -2.34 -11.17 4.05
CA ARG A 365 -1.12 -11.50 4.81
C ARG A 365 -1.25 -11.40 6.31
N LYS A 366 -2.13 -10.51 6.77
CA LYS A 366 -2.31 -10.21 8.19
C LYS A 366 -3.58 -10.85 8.70
N SER A 367 -3.49 -11.38 9.92
CA SER A 367 -4.64 -11.87 10.67
C SER A 367 -5.05 -10.89 11.77
N ALA A 368 -6.17 -11.18 12.42
CA ALA A 368 -6.60 -10.43 13.60
C ALA A 368 -5.63 -10.57 14.78
N GLU A 369 -4.86 -11.67 14.84
CA GLU A 369 -3.84 -11.88 15.88
C GLU A 369 -2.61 -10.97 15.69
N ASP A 370 -2.16 -10.77 14.44
CA ASP A 370 -1.04 -9.87 14.12
C ASP A 370 -1.30 -8.43 14.61
N LEU A 371 -2.56 -7.99 14.54
CA LEU A 371 -2.99 -6.65 14.95
C LEU A 371 -2.61 -6.36 16.41
N LYS A 372 -2.75 -7.35 17.31
CA LYS A 372 -2.46 -7.13 18.73
C LYS A 372 -0.99 -6.78 18.97
N GLN A 373 -0.08 -7.55 18.36
CA GLN A 373 1.36 -7.33 18.49
C GLN A 373 1.77 -5.98 17.88
N LEU A 374 1.16 -5.61 16.74
CA LEU A 374 1.40 -4.33 16.10
C LEU A 374 0.96 -3.15 16.98
N VAL A 375 -0.22 -3.21 17.59
CA VAL A 375 -0.73 -2.15 18.48
C VAL A 375 0.14 -2.00 19.74
N GLU A 376 0.64 -3.10 20.31
CA GLU A 376 1.59 -3.06 21.42
C GLU A 376 2.91 -2.37 21.00
N LEU A 377 3.50 -2.78 19.88
CA LEU A 377 4.71 -2.17 19.33
C LEU A 377 4.54 -0.68 19.00
N GLN A 378 3.42 -0.30 18.36
CA GLN A 378 3.10 1.09 18.04
C GLN A 378 3.09 1.96 19.30
N TYR A 379 2.54 1.44 20.39
CA TYR A 379 2.49 2.14 21.66
C TYR A 379 3.87 2.26 22.34
N GLU A 380 4.68 1.20 22.32
CA GLU A 380 6.07 1.24 22.82
C GLU A 380 6.92 2.29 22.06
N LEU A 381 6.77 2.34 20.73
CA LEU A 381 7.44 3.33 19.89
C LEU A 381 6.96 4.75 20.20
N LEU A 382 5.65 4.95 20.38
CA LEU A 382 5.08 6.25 20.75
C LEU A 382 5.60 6.73 22.11
N GLU A 383 5.67 5.84 23.10
CA GLU A 383 6.21 6.17 24.42
C GLU A 383 7.70 6.57 24.34
N SER A 384 8.49 5.81 23.58
CA SER A 384 9.89 6.16 23.31
C SER A 384 10.02 7.52 22.61
N ALA A 385 9.22 7.78 21.57
CA ALA A 385 9.19 9.06 20.87
C ALA A 385 8.82 10.21 21.80
N TYR A 386 7.83 10.01 22.67
CA TYR A 386 7.42 11.02 23.65
C TYR A 386 8.50 11.37 24.68
N LYS A 387 9.26 10.37 25.15
CA LYS A 387 10.44 10.59 26.02
C LYS A 387 11.53 11.38 25.28
N ALA A 388 11.76 11.07 24.00
CA ALA A 388 12.75 11.75 23.17
C ALA A 388 12.34 13.18 22.77
N LEU A 389 11.04 13.49 22.82
CA LEU A 389 10.49 14.79 22.47
C LEU A 389 10.80 15.85 23.55
N LYS A 390 11.30 17.01 23.12
CA LYS A 390 11.48 18.19 23.97
C LYS A 390 10.14 18.69 24.53
N PRO A 391 10.12 19.30 25.73
CA PRO A 391 8.96 20.08 26.18
C PRO A 391 8.55 21.12 25.13
N GLY A 392 7.27 21.16 24.77
CA GLY A 392 6.76 22.03 23.70
C GLY A 392 7.02 21.53 22.27
N GLY A 393 7.78 20.45 22.09
CA GLY A 393 7.99 19.80 20.80
C GLY A 393 6.73 19.12 20.26
N GLN A 394 6.77 18.73 18.98
CA GLN A 394 5.68 18.09 18.27
C GLN A 394 6.01 16.66 17.84
N LEU A 395 5.12 15.72 18.12
CA LEU A 395 5.19 14.35 17.64
C LEU A 395 3.97 14.06 16.76
N LEU A 396 4.20 13.74 15.49
CA LEU A 396 3.17 13.27 14.57
C LEU A 396 3.20 11.75 14.52
N TYR A 397 2.16 11.13 15.09
CA TYR A 397 1.89 9.70 14.95
C TYR A 397 1.13 9.46 13.64
N VAL A 398 1.65 8.55 12.81
CA VAL A 398 1.12 8.23 11.49
C VAL A 398 0.98 6.73 11.34
N THR A 399 -0.10 6.27 10.72
CA THR A 399 -0.23 4.90 10.23
C THR A 399 -0.92 4.87 8.87
N CYS A 400 -0.48 3.96 7.99
CA CYS A 400 -1.22 3.62 6.76
C CYS A 400 -2.28 2.53 7.01
N SER A 401 -3.06 2.69 8.10
CA SER A 401 -4.17 1.81 8.47
C SER A 401 -5.36 2.65 8.96
N PRO A 402 -6.60 2.35 8.53
CA PRO A 402 -7.80 2.93 9.11
C PRO A 402 -8.32 2.15 10.34
N HIS A 403 -7.65 1.06 10.75
CA HIS A 403 -8.14 0.23 11.84
C HIS A 403 -8.10 0.98 13.18
N LEU A 404 -9.25 1.15 13.85
CA LEU A 404 -9.38 1.98 15.06
C LEU A 404 -8.39 1.62 16.18
N SER A 405 -8.05 0.34 16.34
CA SER A 405 -7.05 -0.13 17.30
C SER A 405 -5.63 0.40 17.03
N GLU A 406 -5.27 0.70 15.78
CA GLU A 406 -3.96 1.24 15.38
C GLU A 406 -3.97 2.77 15.24
N THR A 407 -5.14 3.40 15.36
CA THR A 407 -5.33 4.83 15.13
C THR A 407 -5.73 5.52 16.42
N THR A 408 -7.01 5.84 16.57
CA THR A 408 -7.56 6.61 17.69
C THR A 408 -7.39 5.90 19.03
N ALA A 409 -7.38 4.56 19.07
CA ALA A 409 -7.17 3.81 20.31
C ALA A 409 -5.75 3.99 20.88
N VAL A 410 -4.72 4.00 20.02
CA VAL A 410 -3.32 4.25 20.43
C VAL A 410 -3.19 5.64 21.03
N ILE A 411 -3.76 6.65 20.36
CA ILE A 411 -3.76 8.04 20.84
C ILE A 411 -4.54 8.19 22.14
N THR A 412 -5.71 7.56 22.27
CA THR A 412 -6.50 7.57 23.52
C THR A 412 -5.70 6.99 24.68
N LYS A 413 -4.97 5.89 24.44
CA LYS A 413 -4.08 5.29 25.44
C LYS A 413 -2.92 6.21 25.81
N ALA A 414 -2.32 6.90 24.83
CA ALA A 414 -1.24 7.87 25.06
C ALA A 414 -1.70 9.06 25.91
N VAL A 415 -2.88 9.64 25.61
CA VAL A 415 -3.46 10.73 26.43
C VAL A 415 -3.65 10.29 27.87
N LYS A 416 -4.22 9.10 28.09
CA LYS A 416 -4.48 8.56 29.43
C LYS A 416 -3.21 8.31 30.22
N ASN A 417 -2.20 7.70 29.60
CA ASN A 417 -1.05 7.16 30.32
C ASN A 417 0.16 8.12 30.36
N LEU A 418 0.33 8.94 29.34
CA LEU A 418 1.48 9.84 29.20
C LEU A 418 1.10 11.32 29.44
N GLY A 419 -0.20 11.63 29.50
CA GLY A 419 -0.69 12.99 29.69
C GLY A 419 -0.51 13.90 28.46
N VAL A 420 -0.32 13.33 27.26
CA VAL A 420 -0.08 14.11 26.05
C VAL A 420 -1.28 14.98 25.67
N ARG A 421 -1.00 16.12 25.02
CA ARG A 421 -2.05 16.98 24.46
C ARG A 421 -2.20 16.73 22.96
N VAL A 422 -3.40 16.36 22.53
CA VAL A 422 -3.75 16.24 21.10
C VAL A 422 -4.07 17.62 20.54
N GLN A 423 -3.28 18.03 19.54
CA GLN A 423 -3.49 19.27 18.78
C GLN A 423 -4.55 19.06 17.70
N ASP A 424 -5.26 20.13 17.33
CA ASP A 424 -6.29 20.08 16.29
C ASP A 424 -5.65 20.07 14.90
N LEU A 425 -5.16 18.90 14.49
CA LEU A 425 -4.52 18.73 13.20
C LEU A 425 -5.54 18.85 12.05
N THR A 426 -6.80 18.49 12.28
CA THR A 426 -7.87 18.66 11.30
C THR A 426 -8.01 20.12 10.88
N ALA A 427 -8.02 21.05 11.84
CA ALA A 427 -8.09 22.48 11.54
C ALA A 427 -6.89 22.95 10.68
N VAL A 428 -5.67 22.56 11.08
CA VAL A 428 -4.44 22.87 10.32
C VAL A 428 -4.51 22.33 8.90
N MET A 429 -4.86 21.05 8.75
CA MET A 429 -4.91 20.40 7.44
C MET A 429 -5.99 21.00 6.54
N ASN A 430 -7.16 21.34 7.07
CA ASN A 430 -8.22 22.01 6.33
C ASN A 430 -7.83 23.41 5.86
N GLU A 431 -7.12 24.18 6.70
CA GLU A 431 -6.64 25.51 6.34
C GLU A 431 -5.55 25.46 5.26
N LYS A 432 -4.58 24.54 5.42
CA LYS A 432 -3.34 24.54 4.63
C LYS A 432 -3.41 23.75 3.33
N PHE A 433 -4.15 22.63 3.30
CA PHE A 433 -4.08 21.67 2.20
C PHE A 433 -5.44 21.17 1.72
N MET A 434 -6.30 20.78 2.66
CA MET A 434 -7.52 20.02 2.39
C MET A 434 -8.74 20.91 2.10
N GLN A 435 -8.59 22.24 2.18
CA GLN A 435 -9.61 23.21 1.78
C GLN A 435 -10.99 22.98 2.44
N GLY A 436 -11.01 22.56 3.70
CA GLY A 436 -12.23 22.31 4.46
C GLY A 436 -12.92 20.95 4.20
N THR A 437 -12.30 20.04 3.44
CA THR A 437 -12.90 18.72 3.11
C THR A 437 -12.86 17.70 4.25
N LEU A 438 -12.00 17.88 5.26
CA LEU A 438 -11.92 16.96 6.39
C LEU A 438 -13.02 17.22 7.44
N PRO A 439 -13.56 16.17 8.08
CA PRO A 439 -14.59 16.30 9.09
C PRO A 439 -14.03 16.95 10.38
N THR A 440 -14.72 17.96 10.90
CA THR A 440 -14.31 18.76 12.08
C THR A 440 -14.76 18.18 13.43
N ASN A 441 -15.29 16.95 13.43
CA ASN A 441 -15.79 16.27 14.62
C ASN A 441 -14.68 15.68 15.52
N ARG A 442 -13.42 15.68 15.06
CA ARG A 442 -12.26 15.27 15.84
C ARG A 442 -10.99 15.99 15.41
N LYS A 443 -9.99 15.96 16.29
CA LYS A 443 -8.68 16.62 16.13
C LYS A 443 -7.67 15.84 15.29
N THR A 444 -7.95 14.59 14.99
CA THR A 444 -7.07 13.67 14.24
C THR A 444 -7.59 13.47 12.82
N VAL A 445 -6.67 13.31 11.87
CA VAL A 445 -7.01 13.18 10.45
C VAL A 445 -7.02 11.72 10.03
N GLN A 446 -8.04 11.32 9.28
CA GLN A 446 -8.06 10.07 8.51
C GLN A 446 -8.37 10.42 7.06
N LEU A 447 -7.44 10.05 6.19
CA LEU A 447 -7.64 10.06 4.76
C LEU A 447 -8.26 8.73 4.33
N TYR A 448 -9.10 8.77 3.29
CA TYR A 448 -9.74 7.62 2.67
C TYR A 448 -9.54 7.61 1.17
N THR A 449 -9.35 6.41 0.62
CA THR A 449 -9.05 6.22 -0.81
C THR A 449 -10.10 6.79 -1.75
N HIS A 450 -11.38 6.55 -1.47
CA HIS A 450 -12.50 7.00 -2.32
C HIS A 450 -12.79 8.49 -2.19
N ARG A 451 -12.59 9.07 -1.01
CA ARG A 451 -12.89 10.48 -0.73
C ARG A 451 -11.75 11.40 -1.15
N ASP A 452 -10.53 11.04 -0.82
CA ASP A 452 -9.37 11.93 -0.89
C ASP A 452 -8.44 11.58 -2.05
N GLY A 453 -8.64 10.46 -2.75
CA GLY A 453 -7.77 10.03 -3.86
C GLY A 453 -6.36 9.57 -3.43
N THR A 454 -6.07 9.56 -2.13
CA THR A 454 -4.81 9.10 -1.52
C THR A 454 -4.92 7.66 -1.01
N ASP A 455 -3.85 7.06 -0.49
CA ASP A 455 -4.00 5.84 0.31
C ASP A 455 -4.62 6.20 1.68
N CYS A 456 -5.34 5.28 2.34
CA CYS A 456 -5.86 5.62 3.68
C CYS A 456 -4.69 5.87 4.66
N MET A 457 -4.73 7.03 5.31
CA MET A 457 -3.65 7.50 6.19
C MET A 457 -4.26 8.12 7.45
N PHE A 458 -3.85 7.64 8.62
CA PHE A 458 -4.20 8.25 9.89
C PHE A 458 -3.06 9.14 10.36
N MET A 459 -3.39 10.32 10.91
CA MET A 459 -2.43 11.28 11.46
C MET A 459 -2.96 11.88 12.76
N ALA A 460 -2.12 11.89 13.79
CA ALA A 460 -2.41 12.54 15.07
C ALA A 460 -1.19 13.33 15.56
N LEU A 461 -1.37 14.63 15.70
CA LEU A 461 -0.34 15.54 16.20
C LEU A 461 -0.50 15.69 17.72
N ILE A 462 0.55 15.33 18.45
CA ILE A 462 0.59 15.43 19.91
C ILE A 462 1.78 16.28 20.36
N THR A 463 1.60 16.97 21.48
CA THR A 463 2.65 17.77 22.13
C THR A 463 2.85 17.31 23.56
N LYS A 464 4.06 17.55 24.07
CA LYS A 464 4.46 17.30 25.45
C LYS A 464 4.05 18.41 26.40
#